data_AF-A0AAJ6BCU3-F1
#
_entry.id   AF-A0AAJ6BCU3-F1
#
_cell.length_a   1.000
_cell.length_b   1.000
_cell.length_c   1.000
_cell.angle_alpha   90.00
_cell.angle_beta   90.00
_cell.angle_gamma   90.00
#
_symmetry.space_group_name_H-M   'P 1'
#
loop_
_entity.id
_entity.type
_entity.pdbx_description
1 polymer ?
#
loop_
_entity_poly.entity_id
_entity_poly.type
_entity_poly.pdbx_seq_one_letter_code
_entity_poly.pdbx_strand_id
1 'polypeptide(L)'
;MMQLKVPEISLVGVSRTLADAAARILMDWPIAFRQLLGDLKHAHSSSGEWKVTSAFGPIYRDIHHSLSAACFSFVRDEFESYLLEEWSAPLSNRNRYLSHQTVENHLWVPLQTAAKAMGLSRAAVVTLCQRGLIDHREEKRGSRLLRVVHLGQLQEVSYHRHAAVTLSGASKILGLSMTRVRQLLSAGLLEFFGERQVGRSPWFVSRDSLDELMPGDVDLVTESGLLTINFTAKHYLPAGGGLVELLQAIKSGALQAYRSDEDESVALGQLLVRSTDLALWMQERFRESDFDFSGLSVSQAAAILGVKEEVAYACVRLGLLKSNPAKIGRCTQHRVTPKAIETFRQKYILGPEIAAYLGMSPRDSLRHLWDIRFRPIAGPTMVNASCRQYVWSRSKKLADYLVWRTAHGSDAHDAHASVQA
;
A
#
# COMPACT_ATOMS: atom_id res chain seq x y z
N MET A 1 -24.26 61.86 -12.68
CA MET A 1 -25.37 60.94 -13.00
C MET A 1 -25.39 60.68 -14.50
N MET A 2 -24.76 59.60 -14.96
CA MET A 2 -24.94 59.15 -16.34
C MET A 2 -26.16 58.23 -16.33
N GLN A 3 -27.30 58.72 -16.82
CA GLN A 3 -28.55 57.96 -16.87
C GLN A 3 -28.33 56.69 -17.71
N LEU A 4 -28.74 55.54 -17.17
CA LEU A 4 -29.02 54.33 -17.94
C LEU A 4 -30.10 54.67 -18.98
N LYS A 5 -29.69 55.20 -20.14
CA LYS A 5 -30.60 55.40 -21.26
C LYS A 5 -30.78 54.06 -21.95
N VAL A 6 -31.72 53.27 -21.45
CA VAL A 6 -32.40 52.31 -22.32
C VAL A 6 -33.23 53.15 -23.28
N PRO A 7 -33.05 53.03 -24.61
CA PRO A 7 -33.95 53.67 -25.56
C PRO A 7 -35.39 53.29 -25.19
N GLU A 8 -36.32 54.24 -25.24
CA GLU A 8 -37.75 53.97 -25.01
C GLU A 8 -38.18 53.65 -23.57
N ILE A 9 -37.35 53.87 -22.54
CA ILE A 9 -37.73 53.62 -21.13
C ILE A 9 -38.99 54.37 -20.65
N SER A 10 -39.36 55.47 -21.32
CA SER A 10 -40.55 56.28 -21.07
C SER A 10 -41.83 55.73 -21.70
N LEU A 11 -41.74 54.69 -22.53
CA LEU A 11 -42.91 53.96 -23.03
C LEU A 11 -43.38 52.96 -21.96
N VAL A 12 -44.60 53.16 -21.45
CA VAL A 12 -45.19 52.43 -20.30
C VAL A 12 -45.06 50.90 -20.43
N GLY A 13 -45.15 50.35 -21.64
CA GLY A 13 -44.99 48.92 -21.90
C GLY A 13 -43.58 48.38 -21.64
N VAL A 14 -42.55 49.17 -21.97
CA VAL A 14 -41.14 48.83 -21.73
C VAL A 14 -40.82 48.94 -20.24
N SER A 15 -41.29 50.00 -19.58
CA SER A 15 -41.06 50.19 -18.13
C SER A 15 -41.70 49.08 -17.30
N ARG A 16 -42.92 48.66 -17.64
CA ARG A 16 -43.62 47.57 -16.95
C ARG A 16 -42.88 46.23 -17.11
N THR A 17 -42.45 45.91 -18.32
CA THR A 17 -41.70 44.67 -18.60
C THR A 17 -40.37 44.62 -17.82
N LEU A 18 -39.65 45.74 -17.77
CA LEU A 18 -38.41 45.84 -16.97
C LEU A 18 -38.68 45.73 -15.47
N ALA A 19 -39.75 46.35 -14.97
CA ALA A 19 -40.14 46.25 -13.56
C ALA A 19 -40.55 44.82 -13.19
N ASP A 20 -41.32 44.14 -14.03
CA ASP A 20 -41.73 42.74 -13.83
C ASP A 20 -40.51 41.80 -13.86
N ALA A 21 -39.56 42.02 -14.77
CA ALA A 21 -38.32 41.26 -14.84
C ALA A 21 -37.43 41.48 -13.61
N ALA A 22 -37.24 42.73 -13.19
CA ALA A 22 -36.50 43.06 -11.97
C ALA A 22 -37.18 42.47 -10.72
N ALA A 23 -38.50 42.55 -10.64
CA ALA A 23 -39.26 41.98 -9.53
C ALA A 23 -39.09 40.45 -9.45
N ARG A 24 -39.09 39.74 -10.58
CA ARG A 24 -38.82 38.29 -10.62
C ARG A 24 -37.42 37.95 -10.10
N ILE A 25 -36.39 38.68 -10.54
CA ILE A 25 -35.01 38.48 -10.09
C ILE A 25 -34.89 38.71 -8.58
N LEU A 26 -35.53 39.76 -8.06
CA LEU A 26 -35.48 40.10 -6.64
C LEU A 26 -36.33 39.15 -5.77
N MET A 27 -37.44 38.63 -6.29
CA MET A 27 -38.30 37.67 -5.57
C MET A 27 -37.63 36.30 -5.39
N ASP A 28 -36.77 35.89 -6.33
CA ASP A 28 -36.03 34.62 -6.28
C ASP A 28 -34.52 34.85 -6.10
N TRP A 29 -34.18 35.84 -5.27
CA TRP A 29 -32.79 36.18 -4.96
C TRP A 29 -32.14 35.12 -4.06
N PRO A 30 -30.85 34.74 -4.28
CA PRO A 30 -29.95 35.18 -5.35
C PRO A 30 -29.99 34.33 -6.62
N ILE A 31 -30.80 33.27 -6.65
CA ILE A 31 -30.77 32.22 -7.67
C ILE A 31 -31.06 32.78 -9.06
N ALA A 32 -32.15 33.55 -9.22
CA ALA A 32 -32.53 34.15 -10.49
C ALA A 32 -31.49 35.16 -11.01
N PHE A 33 -30.77 35.84 -10.11
CA PHE A 33 -29.66 36.71 -10.51
C PHE A 33 -28.47 35.91 -11.03
N ARG A 34 -28.09 34.81 -10.38
CA ARG A 34 -27.03 33.91 -10.86
C ARG A 34 -27.37 33.28 -12.21
N GLN A 35 -28.64 32.88 -12.42
CA GLN A 35 -29.11 32.39 -13.72
C GLN A 35 -28.95 33.45 -14.81
N LEU A 36 -29.34 34.70 -14.55
CA LEU A 36 -29.11 35.81 -15.47
C LEU A 36 -27.61 35.98 -15.82
N LEU A 37 -26.72 35.91 -14.82
CA LEU A 37 -25.27 35.99 -15.06
C LEU A 37 -24.75 34.81 -15.89
N GLY A 38 -25.27 33.60 -15.65
CA GLY A 38 -25.01 32.41 -16.46
C GLY A 38 -25.43 32.60 -17.91
N ASP A 39 -26.67 33.04 -18.13
CA ASP A 39 -27.23 33.28 -19.46
C ASP A 39 -26.44 34.33 -20.23
N LEU A 40 -26.04 35.43 -19.58
CA LEU A 40 -25.19 36.47 -20.17
C LEU A 40 -23.81 35.92 -20.57
N LYS A 41 -23.18 35.13 -19.70
CA LYS A 41 -21.89 34.48 -19.99
C LYS A 41 -22.02 33.52 -21.19
N HIS A 42 -23.10 32.78 -21.29
CA HIS A 42 -23.38 31.89 -22.43
C HIS A 42 -23.63 32.68 -23.72
N ALA A 43 -24.48 33.72 -23.66
CA ALA A 43 -24.78 34.57 -24.81
C ALA A 43 -23.54 35.27 -25.39
N HIS A 44 -22.59 35.66 -24.52
CA HIS A 44 -21.35 36.33 -24.94
C HIS A 44 -20.14 35.38 -25.12
N SER A 45 -20.32 34.06 -25.08
CA SER A 45 -19.22 33.09 -25.12
C SER A 45 -18.31 33.23 -26.36
N SER A 46 -18.80 33.80 -27.47
CA SER A 46 -18.01 34.05 -28.68
C SER A 46 -17.06 35.26 -28.58
N SER A 47 -17.19 36.11 -27.54
CA SER A 47 -16.45 37.37 -27.39
C SER A 47 -15.55 37.35 -26.15
N GLY A 48 -14.27 37.00 -26.33
CA GLY A 48 -13.24 37.21 -25.31
C GLY A 48 -13.51 36.49 -23.99
N GLU A 49 -13.55 35.17 -24.02
CA GLU A 49 -13.92 34.26 -22.92
C GLU A 49 -13.28 34.58 -21.56
N TRP A 50 -12.09 35.17 -21.53
CA TRP A 50 -11.33 35.43 -20.30
C TRP A 50 -11.40 36.89 -19.81
N LYS A 51 -12.25 37.73 -20.40
CA LYS A 51 -12.48 39.11 -19.96
C LYS A 51 -13.86 39.25 -19.34
N VAL A 52 -13.91 39.59 -18.05
CA VAL A 52 -15.17 39.87 -17.32
C VAL A 52 -16.03 40.92 -18.06
N THR A 53 -15.41 41.98 -18.56
CA THR A 53 -16.10 43.02 -19.35
C THR A 53 -16.74 42.49 -20.63
N SER A 54 -16.15 41.47 -21.26
CA SER A 54 -16.66 40.89 -22.49
C SER A 54 -17.72 39.82 -22.21
N ALA A 55 -17.55 39.04 -21.14
CA ALA A 55 -18.50 38.00 -20.74
C ALA A 55 -19.83 38.55 -20.21
N PHE A 56 -19.80 39.64 -19.45
CA PHE A 56 -21.01 40.22 -18.83
C PHE A 56 -21.45 41.53 -19.50
N GLY A 57 -20.62 42.11 -20.37
CA GLY A 57 -20.97 43.33 -21.10
C GLY A 57 -21.17 44.55 -20.19
N PRO A 58 -22.12 45.45 -20.51
CA PRO A 58 -22.35 46.69 -19.75
C PRO A 58 -22.71 46.48 -18.28
N ILE A 59 -23.35 45.36 -17.93
CA ILE A 59 -23.84 45.10 -16.56
C ILE A 59 -22.69 45.14 -15.53
N TYR A 60 -21.49 44.68 -15.92
CA TYR A 60 -20.32 44.70 -15.05
C TYR A 60 -19.91 46.12 -14.66
N ARG A 61 -20.04 47.10 -15.58
CA ARG A 61 -19.81 48.50 -15.21
C ARG A 61 -20.98 49.05 -14.40
N ASP A 62 -22.21 48.72 -14.77
CA ASP A 62 -23.39 49.34 -14.20
C ASP A 62 -23.62 48.91 -12.73
N ILE A 63 -23.33 47.65 -12.38
CA ILE A 63 -23.36 47.15 -10.99
C ILE A 63 -22.41 47.94 -10.07
N HIS A 64 -21.24 48.30 -10.57
CA HIS A 64 -20.21 48.95 -9.76
C HIS A 64 -20.26 50.49 -9.83
N HIS A 65 -20.76 51.08 -10.92
CA HIS A 65 -20.80 52.53 -11.10
C HIS A 65 -22.20 53.13 -10.92
N SER A 66 -23.23 52.51 -11.52
CA SER A 66 -24.61 53.03 -11.51
C SER A 66 -25.36 52.66 -10.23
N LEU A 67 -25.01 51.52 -9.62
CA LEU A 67 -25.58 51.04 -8.36
C LEU A 67 -24.66 51.27 -7.16
N SER A 68 -23.77 52.27 -7.18
CA SER A 68 -22.71 52.46 -6.17
C SER A 68 -23.19 52.75 -4.74
N ALA A 69 -24.46 53.08 -4.52
CA ALA A 69 -25.01 53.32 -3.19
C ALA A 69 -24.92 52.08 -2.28
N ALA A 70 -24.81 52.30 -0.97
CA ALA A 70 -24.66 51.22 0.02
C ALA A 70 -25.85 50.26 0.05
N CYS A 71 -27.07 50.75 -0.20
CA CYS A 71 -28.28 49.92 -0.26
C CYS A 71 -28.28 48.87 -1.39
N PHE A 72 -27.39 49.01 -2.38
CA PHE A 72 -27.22 48.04 -3.47
C PHE A 72 -25.95 47.20 -3.32
N SER A 73 -25.30 47.18 -2.13
CA SER A 73 -24.10 46.38 -1.91
C SER A 73 -24.33 44.89 -2.19
N PHE A 74 -25.50 44.38 -1.78
CA PHE A 74 -25.88 42.98 -1.99
C PHE A 74 -25.76 42.52 -3.46
N VAL A 75 -25.98 43.42 -4.44
CA VAL A 75 -25.84 43.10 -5.87
C VAL A 75 -24.37 42.93 -6.26
N ARG A 76 -23.48 43.79 -5.73
CA ARG A 76 -22.03 43.67 -5.94
C ARG A 76 -21.48 42.43 -5.25
N ASP A 77 -21.87 42.23 -4.00
CA ASP A 77 -21.41 41.12 -3.17
C ASP A 77 -21.78 39.77 -3.82
N GLU A 78 -23.01 39.66 -4.33
CA GLU A 78 -23.48 38.46 -5.03
C GLU A 78 -22.81 38.26 -6.40
N PHE A 79 -22.56 39.35 -7.14
CA PHE A 79 -21.81 39.28 -8.40
C PHE A 79 -20.39 38.78 -8.16
N GLU A 80 -19.71 39.27 -7.13
CA GLU A 80 -18.37 38.82 -6.76
C GLU A 80 -18.36 37.38 -6.25
N SER A 81 -19.35 36.97 -5.44
CA SER A 81 -19.52 35.57 -5.01
C SER A 81 -19.73 34.64 -6.21
N TYR A 82 -20.58 35.01 -7.17
CA TYR A 82 -20.76 34.25 -8.40
C TYR A 82 -19.45 34.12 -9.20
N LEU A 83 -18.61 35.16 -9.25
CA LEU A 83 -17.32 35.06 -9.91
C LEU A 83 -16.39 34.07 -9.20
N LEU A 84 -16.33 34.06 -7.87
CA LEU A 84 -15.47 33.13 -7.14
C LEU A 84 -15.82 31.65 -7.41
N GLU A 85 -17.10 31.35 -7.64
CA GLU A 85 -17.59 29.99 -7.88
C GLU A 85 -17.53 29.59 -9.36
N GLU A 86 -18.03 30.44 -10.27
CA GLU A 86 -18.32 30.05 -11.65
C GLU A 86 -17.34 30.64 -12.68
N TRP A 87 -16.44 31.53 -12.26
CA TRP A 87 -15.48 32.17 -13.18
C TRP A 87 -14.17 31.38 -13.29
N SER A 88 -14.00 30.70 -14.41
CA SER A 88 -12.85 29.82 -14.67
C SER A 88 -11.67 30.48 -15.38
N ALA A 89 -11.54 31.80 -15.28
CA ALA A 89 -10.45 32.57 -15.91
C ALA A 89 -9.76 33.46 -14.86
N PRO A 90 -8.55 33.98 -15.12
CA PRO A 90 -7.80 34.67 -14.08
C PRO A 90 -8.40 36.06 -13.81
N LEU A 91 -8.58 36.36 -12.52
CA LEU A 91 -8.85 37.72 -12.04
C LEU A 91 -7.53 38.42 -11.71
N SER A 92 -7.47 39.73 -11.94
CA SER A 92 -6.26 40.51 -11.70
C SER A 92 -6.59 41.94 -11.28
N ASN A 93 -5.60 42.69 -10.82
CA ASN A 93 -5.72 44.12 -10.50
C ASN A 93 -6.10 45.02 -11.70
N ARG A 94 -6.21 44.45 -12.91
CA ARG A 94 -6.80 45.14 -14.07
C ARG A 94 -8.34 45.21 -13.97
N ASN A 95 -8.96 44.34 -13.19
CA ASN A 95 -10.39 44.36 -12.87
C ASN A 95 -10.68 45.37 -11.76
N ARG A 96 -10.54 46.67 -12.08
CA ARG A 96 -10.57 47.78 -11.10
C ARG A 96 -11.85 47.93 -10.28
N TYR A 97 -12.93 47.25 -10.67
CA TYR A 97 -14.21 47.34 -9.99
C TYR A 97 -14.41 46.25 -8.93
N LEU A 98 -13.63 45.16 -9.01
CA LEU A 98 -13.72 44.07 -8.04
C LEU A 98 -12.99 44.43 -6.76
N SER A 99 -13.49 43.93 -5.63
CA SER A 99 -12.78 44.02 -4.37
C SER A 99 -11.43 43.29 -4.43
N HIS A 100 -10.48 43.75 -3.60
CA HIS A 100 -9.17 43.09 -3.48
C HIS A 100 -9.29 41.64 -3.02
N GLN A 101 -10.21 41.39 -2.07
CA GLN A 101 -10.46 40.06 -1.53
C GLN A 101 -10.92 39.08 -2.61
N THR A 102 -11.81 39.51 -3.52
CA THR A 102 -12.28 38.67 -4.63
C THR A 102 -11.16 38.33 -5.61
N VAL A 103 -10.25 39.26 -5.88
CA VAL A 103 -9.10 39.00 -6.75
C VAL A 103 -8.09 38.05 -6.09
N GLU A 104 -7.84 38.20 -4.79
CA GLU A 104 -6.89 37.36 -4.03
C GLU A 104 -7.42 35.94 -3.78
N ASN A 105 -8.70 35.80 -3.47
CA ASN A 105 -9.32 34.51 -3.15
C ASN A 105 -9.68 33.68 -4.40
N HIS A 106 -9.47 34.23 -5.59
CA HIS A 106 -9.85 33.57 -6.83
C HIS A 106 -8.99 32.33 -7.12
N LEU A 107 -9.64 31.18 -7.31
CA LEU A 107 -8.95 29.89 -7.43
C LEU A 107 -8.29 29.66 -8.80
N TRP A 108 -8.76 30.34 -9.86
CA TRP A 108 -8.19 30.17 -11.20
C TRP A 108 -7.03 31.14 -11.42
N VAL A 109 -5.81 30.63 -11.33
CA VAL A 109 -4.59 31.45 -11.37
C VAL A 109 -3.67 31.05 -12.53
N PRO A 110 -2.82 31.97 -13.03
CA PRO A 110 -1.81 31.63 -14.03
C PRO A 110 -0.88 30.52 -13.54
N LEU A 111 -0.54 29.57 -14.42
CA LEU A 111 0.25 28.39 -14.07
C LEU A 111 1.56 28.73 -13.35
N GLN A 112 2.26 29.79 -13.78
CA GLN A 112 3.52 30.20 -13.15
C GLN A 112 3.31 30.71 -11.72
N THR A 113 2.20 31.39 -11.46
CA THR A 113 1.82 31.86 -10.12
C THR A 113 1.48 30.68 -9.22
N ALA A 114 0.67 29.73 -9.73
CA ALA A 114 0.31 28.50 -9.02
C ALA A 114 1.56 27.67 -8.66
N ALA A 115 2.46 27.49 -9.62
CA ALA A 115 3.70 26.75 -9.42
C ALA A 115 4.57 27.38 -8.31
N LYS A 116 4.72 28.71 -8.32
CA LYS A 116 5.44 29.43 -7.26
C LYS A 116 4.76 29.30 -5.90
N ALA A 117 3.44 29.49 -5.84
CA ALA A 117 2.68 29.40 -4.59
C ALA A 117 2.82 28.02 -3.94
N MET A 118 2.92 26.95 -4.75
CA MET A 118 3.02 25.57 -4.27
C MET A 118 4.46 25.05 -4.18
N GLY A 119 5.47 25.88 -4.44
CA GLY A 119 6.88 25.44 -4.44
C GLY A 119 7.22 24.39 -5.53
N LEU A 120 6.41 24.31 -6.59
CA LEU A 120 6.58 23.34 -7.68
C LEU A 120 7.27 23.94 -8.89
N SER A 121 7.96 23.09 -9.67
CA SER A 121 8.47 23.51 -10.98
C SER A 121 7.33 23.66 -11.99
N ARG A 122 7.48 24.59 -12.94
CA ARG A 122 6.53 24.78 -14.05
C ARG A 122 6.26 23.47 -14.79
N ALA A 123 7.30 22.69 -15.06
CA ALA A 123 7.20 21.41 -15.76
C ALA A 123 6.37 20.38 -14.97
N ALA A 124 6.49 20.37 -13.64
CA ALA A 124 5.69 19.48 -12.79
C ALA A 124 4.20 19.82 -12.91
N VAL A 125 3.82 21.10 -12.82
CA VAL A 125 2.41 21.52 -12.95
C VAL A 125 1.86 21.23 -14.35
N VAL A 126 2.67 21.44 -15.41
CA VAL A 126 2.29 21.06 -16.79
C VAL A 126 2.02 19.55 -16.90
N THR A 127 2.84 18.73 -16.26
CA THR A 127 2.65 17.26 -16.25
C THR A 127 1.35 16.87 -15.54
N LEU A 128 1.01 17.54 -14.43
CA LEU A 128 -0.26 17.28 -13.72
C LEU A 128 -1.48 17.64 -14.58
N CYS A 129 -1.43 18.75 -15.31
CA CYS A 129 -2.48 19.13 -16.27
C CYS A 129 -2.62 18.07 -17.39
N GLN A 130 -1.50 17.62 -17.96
CA GLN A 130 -1.50 16.61 -19.04
C GLN A 130 -2.04 15.25 -18.59
N ARG A 131 -1.90 14.92 -17.31
CA ARG A 131 -2.44 13.70 -16.69
C ARG A 131 -3.89 13.83 -16.23
N GLY A 132 -4.54 14.98 -16.49
CA GLY A 132 -5.93 15.22 -16.07
C GLY A 132 -6.13 15.28 -14.55
N LEU A 133 -5.06 15.46 -13.77
CA LEU A 133 -5.14 15.49 -12.31
C LEU A 133 -5.57 16.86 -11.76
N ILE A 134 -5.53 17.90 -12.60
CA ILE A 134 -5.89 19.27 -12.25
C ILE A 134 -6.57 19.91 -13.44
N ASP A 135 -7.67 20.59 -13.16
CA ASP A 135 -8.39 21.38 -14.14
C ASP A 135 -7.55 22.55 -14.62
N HIS A 136 -7.55 22.72 -15.93
CA HIS A 136 -6.79 23.78 -16.58
C HIS A 136 -7.56 24.32 -17.78
N ARG A 137 -7.29 25.58 -18.11
CA ARG A 137 -7.78 26.21 -19.34
C ARG A 137 -6.65 26.91 -20.06
N GLU A 138 -6.80 27.01 -21.37
CA GLU A 138 -5.82 27.64 -22.25
C GLU A 138 -6.48 28.69 -23.15
N GLU A 139 -5.83 29.84 -23.28
CA GLU A 139 -6.24 30.88 -24.22
C GLU A 139 -5.01 31.31 -25.04
N LYS A 140 -5.15 31.29 -26.37
CA LYS A 140 -4.14 31.85 -27.27
C LYS A 140 -4.29 33.37 -27.29
N ARG A 141 -3.25 34.06 -26.84
CA ARG A 141 -3.11 35.52 -26.98
C ARG A 141 -1.96 35.81 -27.95
N GLY A 142 -2.30 35.94 -29.22
CA GLY A 142 -1.32 36.06 -30.30
C GLY A 142 -0.45 34.81 -30.39
N SER A 143 0.88 34.97 -30.26
CA SER A 143 1.85 33.86 -30.24
C SER A 143 2.01 33.16 -28.88
N ARG A 144 1.41 33.71 -27.81
CA ARG A 144 1.56 33.18 -26.45
C ARG A 144 0.34 32.35 -26.06
N LEU A 145 0.59 31.16 -25.54
CA LEU A 145 -0.42 30.31 -24.91
C LEU A 145 -0.44 30.61 -23.41
N LEU A 146 -1.49 31.25 -22.92
CA LEU A 146 -1.71 31.44 -21.49
C LEU A 146 -2.43 30.21 -20.95
N ARG A 147 -1.88 29.60 -19.90
CA ARG A 147 -2.51 28.49 -19.18
C ARG A 147 -2.83 28.92 -17.76
N VAL A 148 -4.08 28.67 -17.36
CA VAL A 148 -4.56 28.83 -15.98
C VAL A 148 -4.92 27.48 -15.39
N VAL A 149 -4.78 27.36 -14.09
CA VAL A 149 -5.02 26.12 -13.33
C VAL A 149 -5.83 26.46 -12.09
N HIS A 150 -6.59 25.47 -11.60
CA HIS A 150 -7.32 25.59 -10.36
C HIS A 150 -6.38 25.39 -9.16
N LEU A 151 -6.19 26.42 -8.33
CA LEU A 151 -5.24 26.43 -7.22
C LEU A 151 -5.61 25.44 -6.11
N GLY A 152 -6.91 25.30 -5.78
CA GLY A 152 -7.39 24.37 -4.75
C GLY A 152 -7.01 22.91 -5.06
N GLN A 153 -7.43 22.39 -6.23
CA GLN A 153 -7.00 21.08 -6.74
C GLN A 153 -5.47 20.92 -6.80
N LEU A 154 -4.71 21.95 -7.21
CA LEU A 154 -3.25 21.88 -7.20
C LEU A 154 -2.69 21.73 -5.79
N GLN A 155 -3.27 22.42 -4.80
CA GLN A 155 -2.89 22.32 -3.40
C GLN A 155 -3.20 20.92 -2.84
N GLU A 156 -4.37 20.37 -3.14
CA GLU A 156 -4.77 19.01 -2.76
C GLU A 156 -3.81 17.96 -3.36
N VAL A 157 -3.56 18.03 -4.67
CA VAL A 157 -2.59 17.16 -5.34
C VAL A 157 -1.18 17.33 -4.78
N SER A 158 -0.77 18.57 -4.45
CA SER A 158 0.54 18.83 -3.84
C SER A 158 0.63 18.24 -2.44
N TYR A 159 -0.40 18.41 -1.61
CA TYR A 159 -0.48 17.85 -0.26
C TYR A 159 -0.37 16.32 -0.30
N HIS A 160 -1.21 15.66 -1.10
CA HIS A 160 -1.17 14.21 -1.26
C HIS A 160 0.15 13.73 -1.87
N ARG A 161 0.76 14.49 -2.78
CA ARG A 161 2.08 14.12 -3.34
C ARG A 161 3.20 14.21 -2.32
N HIS A 162 3.19 15.20 -1.42
CA HIS A 162 4.16 15.27 -0.33
C HIS A 162 3.90 14.19 0.73
N ALA A 163 2.64 13.84 0.95
CA ALA A 163 2.24 12.71 1.78
C ALA A 163 2.48 11.34 1.11
N ALA A 164 2.70 11.27 -0.21
CA ALA A 164 2.87 10.01 -0.91
C ALA A 164 4.32 9.54 -0.92
N VAL A 165 4.50 8.24 -0.75
CA VAL A 165 5.81 7.56 -0.83
C VAL A 165 5.89 6.66 -2.03
N THR A 166 7.11 6.46 -2.56
CA THR A 166 7.31 5.47 -3.64
C THR A 166 7.02 4.06 -3.14
N LEU A 167 6.79 3.10 -4.05
CA LEU A 167 6.69 1.67 -3.69
C LEU A 167 7.88 1.17 -2.85
N SER A 168 9.08 1.68 -3.12
CA SER A 168 10.28 1.38 -2.34
C SER A 168 10.21 1.98 -0.93
N GLY A 169 9.72 3.22 -0.83
CA GLY A 169 9.46 3.87 0.45
C GLY A 169 8.43 3.10 1.28
N ALA A 170 7.28 2.75 0.68
CA ALA A 170 6.24 1.95 1.33
C ALA A 170 6.76 0.59 1.81
N SER A 171 7.59 -0.08 0.99
CA SER A 171 8.24 -1.35 1.37
C SER A 171 9.13 -1.21 2.61
N LYS A 172 9.87 -0.11 2.73
CA LYS A 172 10.71 0.17 3.91
C LYS A 172 9.87 0.50 5.14
N ILE A 173 8.86 1.36 4.99
CA ILE A 173 7.97 1.78 6.08
C ILE A 173 7.22 0.58 6.65
N LEU A 174 6.64 -0.26 5.80
CA LEU A 174 5.90 -1.44 6.23
C LEU A 174 6.81 -2.60 6.64
N GLY A 175 8.12 -2.56 6.38
CA GLY A 175 8.99 -3.72 6.60
C GLY A 175 8.60 -4.96 5.77
N LEU A 176 7.96 -4.77 4.61
CA LEU A 176 7.47 -5.84 3.73
C LEU A 176 8.14 -5.77 2.35
N SER A 177 8.25 -6.90 1.65
CA SER A 177 8.76 -6.88 0.26
C SER A 177 7.84 -6.08 -0.69
N MET A 178 8.41 -5.44 -1.73
CA MET A 178 7.64 -4.70 -2.75
C MET A 178 6.52 -5.53 -3.39
N THR A 179 6.73 -6.84 -3.58
CA THR A 179 5.70 -7.74 -4.13
C THR A 179 4.50 -7.84 -3.20
N ARG A 180 4.71 -7.89 -1.89
CA ARG A 180 3.64 -7.90 -0.89
C ARG A 180 2.93 -6.54 -0.79
N VAL A 181 3.67 -5.43 -0.88
CA VAL A 181 3.05 -4.09 -0.97
C VAL A 181 2.14 -3.97 -2.20
N ARG A 182 2.56 -4.52 -3.36
CA ARG A 182 1.70 -4.57 -4.56
C ARG A 182 0.44 -5.41 -4.37
N GLN A 183 0.48 -6.47 -3.57
CA GLN A 183 -0.72 -7.23 -3.24
C GLN A 183 -1.71 -6.40 -2.44
N LEU A 184 -1.23 -5.66 -1.43
CA LEU A 184 -2.07 -4.77 -0.62
C LEU A 184 -2.74 -3.69 -1.47
N LEU A 185 -1.98 -3.09 -2.39
CA LEU A 185 -2.50 -2.16 -3.40
C LEU A 185 -3.55 -2.82 -4.31
N SER A 186 -3.28 -4.04 -4.78
CA SER A 186 -4.21 -4.76 -5.66
C SER A 186 -5.50 -5.16 -4.95
N ALA A 187 -5.44 -5.36 -3.64
CA ALA A 187 -6.57 -5.67 -2.77
C ALA A 187 -7.33 -4.43 -2.28
N GLY A 188 -6.86 -3.21 -2.60
CA GLY A 188 -7.50 -1.97 -2.17
C GLY A 188 -7.29 -1.61 -0.69
N LEU A 189 -6.32 -2.24 -0.01
CA LEU A 189 -5.97 -1.91 1.37
C LEU A 189 -5.01 -0.72 1.50
N LEU A 190 -4.40 -0.31 0.39
CA LEU A 190 -3.54 0.86 0.32
C LEU A 190 -4.04 1.76 -0.80
N GLU A 191 -4.07 3.06 -0.52
CA GLU A 191 -4.41 4.05 -1.51
C GLU A 191 -3.18 4.44 -2.31
N PHE A 192 -3.38 4.70 -3.60
CA PHE A 192 -2.31 5.16 -4.47
C PHE A 192 -2.77 6.29 -5.38
N PHE A 193 -1.81 7.14 -5.74
CA PHE A 193 -2.00 8.27 -6.61
C PHE A 193 -1.37 7.99 -7.98
N GLY A 194 -2.16 8.19 -9.04
CA GLY A 194 -1.76 8.02 -10.44
C GLY A 194 -2.62 7.00 -11.19
N GLU A 195 -2.74 7.17 -12.52
CA GLU A 195 -3.54 6.25 -13.35
C GLU A 195 -2.96 4.82 -13.38
N ARG A 196 -3.88 3.85 -13.40
CA ARG A 196 -3.59 2.41 -13.47
C ARG A 196 -3.11 1.93 -14.85
N GLN A 197 -2.71 2.80 -15.77
CA GLN A 197 -2.40 2.39 -17.15
C GLN A 197 -1.07 2.90 -17.76
N VAL A 198 -0.38 1.89 -18.33
CA VAL A 198 0.70 1.89 -19.33
C VAL A 198 1.99 2.69 -19.01
N GLY A 199 2.94 2.02 -18.35
CA GLY A 199 4.35 2.41 -18.36
C GLY A 199 5.09 2.30 -17.02
N ARG A 200 6.37 2.71 -17.02
CA ARG A 200 7.27 2.79 -15.85
C ARG A 200 6.90 3.93 -14.88
N SER A 201 5.62 4.25 -14.71
CA SER A 201 5.20 5.26 -13.74
C SER A 201 5.42 4.73 -12.32
N PRO A 202 6.14 5.44 -11.44
CA PRO A 202 6.34 5.01 -10.07
C PRO A 202 5.01 5.06 -9.31
N TRP A 203 4.67 3.98 -8.62
CA TRP A 203 3.54 3.96 -7.69
C TRP A 203 3.82 4.97 -6.56
N PHE A 204 2.90 5.90 -6.37
CA PHE A 204 2.86 6.80 -5.22
C PHE A 204 1.79 6.29 -4.26
N VAL A 205 2.21 5.79 -3.10
CA VAL A 205 1.35 5.19 -2.08
C VAL A 205 1.07 6.24 -1.02
N SER A 206 -0.19 6.41 -0.62
CA SER A 206 -0.59 7.35 0.44
C SER A 206 0.03 6.95 1.78
N ARG A 207 0.71 7.88 2.47
CA ARG A 207 1.24 7.63 3.82
C ARG A 207 0.12 7.36 4.82
N ASP A 208 -0.99 8.08 4.75
CA ASP A 208 -2.13 7.88 5.64
C ASP A 208 -2.65 6.44 5.55
N SER A 209 -2.76 5.90 4.33
CA SER A 209 -3.16 4.49 4.13
C SER A 209 -2.13 3.48 4.65
N LEU A 210 -0.84 3.84 4.74
CA LEU A 210 0.18 2.99 5.35
C LEU A 210 0.04 2.97 6.87
N ASP A 211 -0.27 4.11 7.48
CA ASP A 211 -0.42 4.26 8.92
C ASP A 211 -1.73 3.58 9.39
N GLU A 212 -2.83 3.71 8.64
CA GLU A 212 -4.10 3.00 8.89
C GLU A 212 -4.01 1.47 8.74
N LEU A 213 -2.99 0.98 8.03
CA LEU A 213 -2.77 -0.45 7.86
C LEU A 213 -2.29 -1.11 9.15
N MET A 214 -1.63 -0.34 10.04
CA MET A 214 -1.12 -0.84 11.30
C MET A 214 -2.27 -1.36 12.18
N PRO A 215 -2.13 -2.54 12.81
CA PRO A 215 -3.01 -2.89 13.92
C PRO A 215 -2.83 -1.85 15.04
N GLY A 216 -3.88 -1.62 15.82
CA GLY A 216 -3.88 -0.64 16.92
C GLY A 216 -2.95 -1.04 18.08
N ASP A 217 -3.43 -1.04 19.32
CA ASP A 217 -2.58 -1.45 20.45
C ASP A 217 -2.12 -2.91 20.30
N VAL A 218 -0.81 -3.10 20.38
CA VAL A 218 -0.14 -4.40 20.25
C VAL A 218 0.64 -4.71 21.54
N ASP A 219 0.41 -5.90 22.10
CA ASP A 219 1.02 -6.32 23.35
C ASP A 219 2.53 -6.59 23.23
N LEU A 220 3.25 -6.31 24.32
CA LEU A 220 4.66 -6.66 24.48
C LEU A 220 4.82 -8.15 24.78
N VAL A 221 5.82 -8.78 24.16
CA VAL A 221 6.14 -10.19 24.41
C VAL A 221 7.65 -10.45 24.39
N THR A 222 8.10 -11.32 25.28
CA THR A 222 9.51 -11.75 25.38
C THR A 222 9.70 -13.26 25.15
N GLU A 223 8.62 -13.97 24.85
CA GLU A 223 8.60 -15.42 24.72
C GLU A 223 9.28 -15.93 23.44
N SER A 224 9.76 -17.18 23.49
CA SER A 224 10.30 -17.87 22.32
C SER A 224 9.19 -18.48 21.44
N GLY A 225 9.45 -18.66 20.14
CA GLY A 225 8.50 -19.27 19.20
C GLY A 225 7.62 -18.28 18.42
N LEU A 226 8.03 -17.02 18.36
CA LEU A 226 7.39 -15.95 17.59
C LEU A 226 8.02 -15.82 16.20
N LEU A 227 7.21 -15.39 15.23
CA LEU A 227 7.63 -15.14 13.85
C LEU A 227 7.18 -13.75 13.42
N THR A 228 8.03 -13.02 12.69
CA THR A 228 7.64 -11.71 12.16
C THR A 228 6.61 -11.85 11.03
N ILE A 229 5.72 -10.87 10.85
CA ILE A 229 4.77 -10.84 9.74
C ILE A 229 5.49 -10.91 8.39
N ASN A 230 6.64 -10.24 8.22
CA ASN A 230 7.42 -10.34 6.98
C ASN A 230 7.97 -11.76 6.76
N PHE A 231 8.43 -12.44 7.81
CA PHE A 231 8.83 -13.84 7.71
C PHE A 231 7.64 -14.73 7.34
N THR A 232 6.50 -14.54 8.01
CA THR A 232 5.24 -15.24 7.72
C THR A 232 4.81 -15.03 6.27
N ALA A 233 4.76 -13.78 5.81
CA ALA A 233 4.40 -13.41 4.45
C ALA A 233 5.39 -13.95 3.42
N LYS A 234 6.68 -14.06 3.73
CA LYS A 234 7.68 -14.58 2.80
C LYS A 234 7.68 -16.10 2.71
N HIS A 235 7.40 -16.79 3.82
CA HIS A 235 7.67 -18.22 3.96
C HIS A 235 6.42 -19.09 4.09
N TYR A 236 5.31 -18.57 4.61
CA TYR A 236 4.10 -19.35 4.88
C TYR A 236 2.93 -18.95 3.97
N LEU A 237 2.88 -17.70 3.50
CA LEU A 237 1.79 -17.24 2.64
C LEU A 237 2.09 -17.47 1.14
N PRO A 238 1.09 -17.86 0.32
CA PRO A 238 1.24 -17.99 -1.13
C PRO A 238 1.70 -16.70 -1.80
N ALA A 239 2.45 -16.78 -2.90
CA ALA A 239 2.97 -15.60 -3.61
C ALA A 239 1.89 -14.72 -4.27
N GLY A 240 0.64 -15.19 -4.35
CA GLY A 240 -0.50 -14.48 -4.92
C GLY A 240 -1.55 -13.99 -3.91
N GLY A 241 -1.43 -14.33 -2.62
CA GLY A 241 -2.47 -14.02 -1.62
C GLY A 241 -2.07 -14.37 -0.19
N GLY A 242 -3.03 -14.39 0.73
CA GLY A 242 -2.85 -14.78 2.14
C GLY A 242 -2.44 -13.65 3.07
N LEU A 243 -1.82 -12.58 2.56
CA LEU A 243 -1.40 -11.45 3.39
C LEU A 243 -2.59 -10.58 3.83
N VAL A 244 -3.55 -10.34 2.94
CA VAL A 244 -4.76 -9.57 3.24
C VAL A 244 -5.54 -10.25 4.36
N GLU A 245 -5.69 -11.57 4.25
CA GLU A 245 -6.40 -12.42 5.19
C GLU A 245 -5.69 -12.48 6.54
N LEU A 246 -4.35 -12.57 6.54
CA LEU A 246 -3.56 -12.50 7.77
C LEU A 246 -3.78 -11.16 8.49
N LEU A 247 -3.75 -10.04 7.75
CA LEU A 247 -3.97 -8.71 8.34
C LEU A 247 -5.40 -8.55 8.85
N GLN A 248 -6.40 -9.08 8.15
CA GLN A 248 -7.79 -9.09 8.61
C GLN A 248 -7.97 -9.95 9.87
N ALA A 249 -7.30 -11.11 9.93
CA ALA A 249 -7.32 -11.96 11.12
C ALA A 249 -6.71 -11.24 12.33
N ILE A 250 -5.64 -10.47 12.12
CA ILE A 250 -5.05 -9.65 13.17
C ILE A 250 -6.00 -8.53 13.60
N LYS A 251 -6.54 -7.74 12.65
CA LYS A 251 -7.46 -6.63 12.94
C LYS A 251 -8.76 -7.07 13.61
N SER A 252 -9.22 -8.28 13.34
CA SER A 252 -10.43 -8.86 13.97
C SER A 252 -10.17 -9.55 15.32
N GLY A 253 -8.91 -9.65 15.75
CA GLY A 253 -8.53 -10.35 16.97
C GLY A 253 -8.51 -11.89 16.86
N ALA A 254 -8.70 -12.44 15.65
CA ALA A 254 -8.59 -13.89 15.41
C ALA A 254 -7.13 -14.39 15.48
N LEU A 255 -6.15 -13.50 15.27
CA LEU A 255 -4.73 -13.74 15.52
C LEU A 255 -4.16 -12.57 16.30
N GLN A 256 -3.55 -12.84 17.45
CA GLN A 256 -2.88 -11.80 18.22
C GLN A 256 -1.53 -11.45 17.58
N ALA A 257 -1.31 -10.15 17.38
CA ALA A 257 0.01 -9.61 17.03
C ALA A 257 0.71 -9.14 18.31
N TYR A 258 2.04 -9.15 18.28
CA TYR A 258 2.88 -8.73 19.39
C TYR A 258 4.04 -7.85 18.91
N ARG A 259 4.65 -7.11 19.84
CA ARG A 259 5.91 -6.38 19.64
C ARG A 259 6.99 -6.87 20.60
N SER A 260 8.25 -6.81 20.17
CA SER A 260 9.41 -7.24 20.97
C SER A 260 10.01 -6.14 21.83
N ASP A 261 9.74 -4.87 21.52
CA ASP A 261 10.36 -3.71 22.14
C ASP A 261 9.30 -2.68 22.55
N GLU A 262 9.59 -1.93 23.62
CA GLU A 262 8.71 -0.89 24.17
C GLU A 262 8.66 0.36 23.27
N ASP A 263 9.63 0.51 22.37
CA ASP A 263 9.76 1.69 21.51
C ASP A 263 8.55 1.89 20.57
N GLU A 264 8.25 3.16 20.30
CA GLU A 264 6.90 3.64 19.94
C GLU A 264 6.49 3.43 18.47
N SER A 265 7.34 2.80 17.64
CA SER A 265 6.98 2.53 16.24
C SER A 265 7.65 1.28 15.69
N VAL A 266 6.91 0.17 15.71
CA VAL A 266 7.32 -1.09 15.07
C VAL A 266 6.64 -1.19 13.71
N ALA A 267 7.42 -1.42 12.65
CA ALA A 267 6.86 -1.58 11.30
C ALA A 267 5.95 -2.82 11.22
N LEU A 268 4.92 -2.79 10.38
CA LEU A 268 3.97 -3.90 10.20
C LEU A 268 4.66 -5.27 10.03
N GLY A 269 5.66 -5.34 9.15
CA GLY A 269 6.41 -6.55 8.85
C GLY A 269 7.29 -7.05 10.00
N GLN A 270 7.55 -6.22 11.02
CA GLN A 270 8.32 -6.57 12.21
C GLN A 270 7.44 -7.06 13.36
N LEU A 271 6.13 -6.80 13.32
CA LEU A 271 5.19 -7.35 14.29
C LEU A 271 5.28 -8.88 14.30
N LEU A 272 5.05 -9.44 15.48
CA LEU A 272 5.25 -10.84 15.79
C LEU A 272 3.93 -11.57 15.91
N VAL A 273 3.88 -12.81 15.44
CA VAL A 273 2.77 -13.74 15.63
C VAL A 273 3.30 -15.04 16.20
N ARG A 274 2.54 -15.68 17.09
CA ARG A 274 2.91 -16.97 17.67
C ARG A 274 2.83 -18.05 16.60
N SER A 275 3.89 -18.85 16.47
CA SER A 275 3.97 -19.90 15.44
C SER A 275 2.89 -20.97 15.59
N THR A 276 2.47 -21.29 16.82
CA THR A 276 1.39 -22.27 17.09
C THR A 276 0.04 -21.76 16.60
N ASP A 277 -0.28 -20.50 16.89
CA ASP A 277 -1.59 -19.91 16.60
C ASP A 277 -1.70 -19.65 15.11
N LEU A 278 -0.61 -19.20 14.49
CA LEU A 278 -0.49 -19.09 13.04
C LEU A 278 -0.73 -20.44 12.37
N ALA A 279 -0.11 -21.52 12.85
CA ALA A 279 -0.28 -22.85 12.26
C ALA A 279 -1.73 -23.35 12.37
N LEU A 280 -2.39 -23.12 13.52
CA LEU A 280 -3.80 -23.46 13.72
C LEU A 280 -4.72 -22.64 12.80
N TRP A 281 -4.53 -21.32 12.76
CA TRP A 281 -5.29 -20.43 11.88
C TRP A 281 -5.14 -20.80 10.41
N MET A 282 -3.91 -21.08 9.95
CA MET A 282 -3.66 -21.52 8.58
C MET A 282 -4.33 -22.87 8.29
N GLN A 283 -4.27 -23.82 9.24
CA GLN A 283 -4.93 -25.12 9.07
C GLN A 283 -6.45 -25.02 9.03
N GLU A 284 -7.05 -24.08 9.77
CA GLU A 284 -8.49 -23.83 9.75
C GLU A 284 -8.91 -23.15 8.45
N ARG A 285 -8.17 -22.10 8.06
CA ARG A 285 -8.54 -21.24 6.94
C ARG A 285 -8.30 -21.87 5.58
N PHE A 286 -7.22 -22.63 5.45
CA PHE A 286 -6.83 -23.28 4.20
C PHE A 286 -7.23 -24.77 4.15
N ARG A 287 -8.14 -25.21 5.05
CA ARG A 287 -8.66 -26.59 5.06
C ARG A 287 -9.56 -26.88 3.86
N GLU A 288 -10.29 -25.87 3.38
CA GLU A 288 -11.38 -26.01 2.40
C GLU A 288 -11.21 -25.14 1.14
N SER A 289 -10.19 -24.28 1.09
CA SER A 289 -9.96 -23.43 -0.07
C SER A 289 -9.15 -24.15 -1.15
N ASP A 290 -9.61 -24.11 -2.41
CA ASP A 290 -8.90 -24.49 -3.65
C ASP A 290 -7.57 -23.73 -3.89
N PHE A 291 -7.06 -23.00 -2.90
CA PHE A 291 -5.76 -22.36 -2.93
C PHE A 291 -4.69 -23.38 -2.56
N ASP A 292 -4.02 -23.91 -3.59
CA ASP A 292 -2.86 -24.79 -3.50
C ASP A 292 -1.79 -24.17 -2.58
N PHE A 293 -1.74 -24.59 -1.32
CA PHE A 293 -0.61 -24.33 -0.44
C PHE A 293 0.63 -24.97 -1.07
N SER A 294 1.38 -24.16 -1.82
CA SER A 294 2.44 -24.68 -2.69
C SER A 294 3.65 -25.18 -1.91
N GLY A 295 3.62 -25.33 -0.58
CA GLY A 295 4.75 -25.76 0.25
C GLY A 295 6.00 -24.88 0.17
N LEU A 296 6.98 -25.20 1.01
CA LEU A 296 8.31 -24.57 1.04
C LEU A 296 9.19 -25.12 -0.07
N SER A 297 10.15 -24.35 -0.60
CA SER A 297 11.19 -24.94 -1.45
C SER A 297 12.07 -25.91 -0.64
N VAL A 298 12.75 -26.83 -1.31
CA VAL A 298 13.68 -27.75 -0.63
C VAL A 298 14.84 -27.01 0.05
N SER A 299 15.33 -25.92 -0.55
CA SER A 299 16.33 -25.04 0.07
C SER A 299 15.84 -24.38 1.36
N GLN A 300 14.57 -23.93 1.39
CA GLN A 300 13.96 -23.36 2.58
C GLN A 300 13.73 -24.41 3.67
N ALA A 301 13.31 -25.63 3.29
CA ALA A 301 13.21 -26.74 4.22
C ALA A 301 14.58 -27.10 4.82
N ALA A 302 15.67 -26.96 4.05
CA ALA A 302 17.03 -27.17 4.55
C ALA A 302 17.38 -26.21 5.69
N ALA A 303 17.08 -24.92 5.53
CA ALA A 303 17.33 -23.91 6.56
C ALA A 303 16.55 -24.21 7.85
N ILE A 304 15.27 -24.59 7.73
CA ILE A 304 14.44 -24.94 8.90
C ILE A 304 14.97 -26.22 9.58
N LEU A 305 15.41 -27.21 8.82
CA LEU A 305 16.00 -28.44 9.34
C LEU A 305 17.41 -28.23 9.92
N GLY A 306 18.04 -27.07 9.73
CA GLY A 306 19.41 -26.81 10.16
C GLY A 306 20.46 -27.60 9.34
N VAL A 307 20.14 -27.93 8.09
CA VAL A 307 21.01 -28.73 7.20
C VAL A 307 21.43 -27.93 5.97
N LYS A 308 22.51 -28.36 5.31
CA LYS A 308 22.91 -27.83 4.01
C LYS A 308 21.87 -28.18 2.94
N GLU A 309 21.68 -27.33 1.94
CA GLU A 309 20.67 -27.55 0.88
C GLU A 309 20.84 -28.91 0.19
N GLU A 310 22.07 -29.31 -0.12
CA GLU A 310 22.38 -30.61 -0.74
C GLU A 310 21.87 -31.81 0.09
N VAL A 311 21.87 -31.69 1.42
CA VAL A 311 21.34 -32.70 2.34
C VAL A 311 19.82 -32.77 2.25
N ALA A 312 19.14 -31.61 2.22
CA ALA A 312 17.69 -31.57 2.07
C ALA A 312 17.23 -32.14 0.72
N TYR A 313 17.93 -31.80 -0.38
CA TYR A 313 17.66 -32.38 -1.69
C TYR A 313 17.91 -33.89 -1.72
N ALA A 314 18.95 -34.37 -1.05
CA ALA A 314 19.17 -35.81 -0.89
C ALA A 314 18.03 -36.46 -0.10
N CYS A 315 17.57 -35.87 1.00
CA CYS A 315 16.44 -36.38 1.79
C CYS A 315 15.14 -36.42 0.99
N VAL A 316 14.88 -35.44 0.12
CA VAL A 316 13.72 -35.47 -0.80
C VAL A 316 13.86 -36.58 -1.83
N ARG A 317 15.03 -36.68 -2.48
CA ARG A 317 15.31 -37.71 -3.49
C ARG A 317 15.22 -39.13 -2.92
N LEU A 318 15.67 -39.32 -1.68
CA LEU A 318 15.61 -40.61 -0.96
C LEU A 318 14.23 -40.88 -0.32
N GLY A 319 13.26 -39.98 -0.49
CA GLY A 319 11.91 -40.14 0.07
C GLY A 319 11.82 -40.00 1.60
N LEU A 320 12.91 -39.60 2.26
CA LEU A 320 12.95 -39.36 3.71
C LEU A 320 12.15 -38.10 4.06
N LEU A 321 12.29 -37.04 3.25
CA LEU A 321 11.52 -35.81 3.37
C LEU A 321 10.44 -35.78 2.29
N LYS A 322 9.18 -35.94 2.69
CA LYS A 322 8.03 -35.90 1.77
C LYS A 322 7.96 -34.53 1.06
N SER A 323 7.76 -34.57 -0.25
CA SER A 323 7.57 -33.37 -1.07
C SER A 323 6.54 -33.63 -2.17
N ASN A 324 5.85 -32.57 -2.58
CA ASN A 324 4.91 -32.57 -3.69
C ASN A 324 5.51 -31.75 -4.86
N PRO A 325 5.46 -32.24 -6.11
CA PRO A 325 5.83 -31.43 -7.25
C PRO A 325 4.78 -30.33 -7.47
N ALA A 326 5.21 -29.07 -7.55
CA ALA A 326 4.35 -27.94 -7.89
C ALA A 326 4.87 -27.24 -9.14
N LYS A 327 3.96 -26.86 -10.04
CA LYS A 327 4.30 -26.12 -11.26
C LYS A 327 4.38 -24.63 -10.95
N ILE A 328 5.56 -24.04 -11.14
CA ILE A 328 5.80 -22.61 -10.93
C ILE A 328 6.27 -22.03 -12.26
N GLY A 329 5.37 -21.33 -12.95
CA GLY A 329 5.61 -20.87 -14.31
C GLY A 329 5.86 -22.04 -15.26
N ARG A 330 7.04 -22.08 -15.88
CA ARG A 330 7.44 -23.15 -16.82
C ARG A 330 8.20 -24.32 -16.17
N CYS A 331 8.52 -24.24 -14.87
CA CYS A 331 9.34 -25.24 -14.19
C CYS A 331 8.54 -25.99 -13.12
N THR A 332 8.79 -27.30 -13.00
CA THR A 332 8.29 -28.12 -11.89
C THR A 332 9.32 -28.11 -10.77
N GLN A 333 8.91 -27.76 -9.54
CA GLN A 333 9.78 -27.78 -8.36
C GLN A 333 9.18 -28.61 -7.24
N HIS A 334 10.04 -29.23 -6.43
CA HIS A 334 9.62 -29.96 -5.23
C HIS A 334 9.29 -29.01 -4.09
N ARG A 335 8.17 -29.29 -3.44
CA ARG A 335 7.63 -28.48 -2.37
C ARG A 335 7.38 -29.29 -1.11
N VAL A 336 7.90 -28.81 0.01
CA VAL A 336 7.88 -29.50 1.28
C VAL A 336 6.91 -28.79 2.21
N THR A 337 5.91 -29.49 2.72
CA THR A 337 4.97 -28.90 3.69
C THR A 337 5.60 -28.82 5.08
N PRO A 338 5.20 -27.85 5.93
CA PRO A 338 5.62 -27.83 7.34
C PRO A 338 5.36 -29.16 8.04
N LYS A 339 4.22 -29.81 7.74
CA LYS A 339 3.90 -31.14 8.28
C LYS A 339 4.91 -32.21 7.89
N ALA A 340 5.45 -32.16 6.68
CA ALA A 340 6.51 -33.08 6.24
C ALA A 340 7.82 -32.85 7.00
N ILE A 341 8.15 -31.60 7.36
CA ILE A 341 9.33 -31.25 8.17
C ILE A 341 9.16 -31.77 9.61
N GLU A 342 8.00 -31.57 10.23
CA GLU A 342 7.71 -32.14 11.55
C GLU A 342 7.80 -33.66 11.54
N THR A 343 7.17 -34.29 10.54
CA THR A 343 7.20 -35.75 10.38
C THR A 343 8.64 -36.25 10.21
N PHE A 344 9.48 -35.50 9.48
CA PHE A 344 10.89 -35.82 9.33
C PHE A 344 11.62 -35.78 10.67
N ARG A 345 11.46 -34.72 11.47
CA ARG A 345 12.08 -34.59 12.81
C ARG A 345 11.63 -35.67 13.79
N GLN A 346 10.38 -36.11 13.68
CA GLN A 346 9.85 -37.19 14.51
C GLN A 346 10.41 -38.57 14.12
N LYS A 347 10.62 -38.81 12.82
CA LYS A 347 11.04 -40.12 12.30
C LYS A 347 12.55 -40.28 12.19
N TYR A 348 13.29 -39.19 12.08
CA TYR A 348 14.72 -39.23 11.79
C TYR A 348 15.51 -38.38 12.76
N ILE A 349 16.79 -38.72 12.92
CA ILE A 349 17.76 -37.96 13.69
C ILE A 349 19.06 -37.84 12.88
N LEU A 350 19.61 -36.64 12.83
CA LEU A 350 20.79 -36.32 12.01
C LEU A 350 22.09 -36.54 12.78
N GLY A 351 23.18 -36.84 12.07
CA GLY A 351 24.50 -37.06 12.67
C GLY A 351 24.98 -35.94 13.62
N PRO A 352 24.83 -34.64 13.28
CA PRO A 352 25.17 -33.56 14.20
C PRO A 352 24.33 -33.57 15.49
N GLU A 353 23.05 -33.95 15.42
CA GLU A 353 22.19 -34.07 16.62
C GLU A 353 22.66 -35.22 17.50
N ILE A 354 22.94 -36.40 16.92
CA ILE A 354 23.48 -37.55 17.66
C ILE A 354 24.83 -37.20 18.29
N ALA A 355 25.71 -36.54 17.54
CA ALA A 355 27.01 -36.11 18.02
C ALA A 355 26.88 -35.20 19.26
N ALA A 356 25.93 -34.26 19.21
CA ALA A 356 25.60 -33.40 20.35
C ALA A 356 25.05 -34.21 21.55
N TYR A 357 24.14 -35.16 21.32
CA TYR A 357 23.63 -36.05 22.39
C TYR A 357 24.73 -36.89 23.03
N LEU A 358 25.69 -37.38 22.24
CA LEU A 358 26.76 -38.24 22.73
C LEU A 358 27.96 -37.47 23.28
N GLY A 359 28.01 -36.14 23.12
CA GLY A 359 29.19 -35.34 23.44
C GLY A 359 30.42 -35.73 22.60
N MET A 360 30.21 -36.24 21.39
CA MET A 360 31.26 -36.81 20.52
C MET A 360 31.39 -36.03 19.22
N SER A 361 32.49 -36.24 18.49
CA SER A 361 32.59 -35.78 17.11
C SER A 361 31.60 -36.55 16.21
N PRO A 362 31.14 -35.99 15.08
CA PRO A 362 30.30 -36.71 14.10
C PRO A 362 30.93 -38.00 13.55
N ARG A 363 32.26 -38.09 13.51
CA ARG A 363 32.99 -39.28 13.05
C ARG A 363 33.04 -40.36 14.13
N ASP A 364 33.24 -39.96 15.38
CA ASP A 364 33.30 -40.88 16.51
C ASP A 364 31.91 -41.42 16.86
N SER A 365 30.90 -40.56 16.85
CA SER A 365 29.50 -40.98 17.03
C SER A 365 29.06 -41.99 15.98
N LEU A 366 29.47 -41.83 14.71
CA LEU A 366 29.22 -42.83 13.67
C LEU A 366 29.87 -44.17 13.99
N ARG A 367 31.19 -44.18 14.28
CA ARG A 367 31.94 -45.42 14.58
C ARG A 367 31.35 -46.12 15.79
N HIS A 368 31.09 -45.35 16.84
CA HIS A 368 30.46 -45.82 18.07
C HIS A 368 29.09 -46.47 17.82
N LEU A 369 28.19 -45.78 17.11
CA LEU A 369 26.89 -46.35 16.72
C LEU A 369 27.04 -47.60 15.82
N TRP A 370 28.06 -47.63 14.98
CA TRP A 370 28.33 -48.77 14.10
C TRP A 370 28.72 -50.03 14.87
N ASP A 371 29.57 -49.89 15.89
CA ASP A 371 30.03 -50.99 16.73
C ASP A 371 28.88 -51.61 17.52
N ILE A 372 27.97 -50.77 18.04
CA ILE A 372 26.75 -51.21 18.73
C ILE A 372 25.57 -51.52 17.78
N ARG A 373 25.85 -51.72 16.49
CA ARG A 373 24.90 -52.18 15.46
C ARG A 373 23.75 -51.22 15.08
N PHE A 374 23.80 -49.94 15.44
CA PHE A 374 22.90 -48.93 14.87
C PHE A 374 23.41 -48.47 13.50
N ARG A 375 22.68 -48.83 12.44
CA ARG A 375 23.05 -48.49 11.06
C ARG A 375 22.34 -47.22 10.59
N PRO A 376 23.02 -46.29 9.90
CA PRO A 376 22.38 -45.16 9.26
C PRO A 376 21.54 -45.61 8.06
N ILE A 377 20.48 -44.87 7.77
CA ILE A 377 19.59 -45.08 6.62
C ILE A 377 20.11 -44.34 5.39
N ALA A 378 20.74 -43.18 5.60
CA ALA A 378 21.40 -42.42 4.55
C ALA A 378 22.73 -41.89 5.07
N GLY A 379 23.69 -41.65 4.16
CA GLY A 379 24.98 -41.08 4.53
C GLY A 379 26.03 -41.10 3.42
N PRO A 380 27.21 -40.50 3.64
CA PRO A 380 28.23 -40.34 2.60
C PRO A 380 28.75 -41.66 2.03
N THR A 381 28.82 -42.70 2.87
CA THR A 381 29.32 -44.04 2.49
C THR A 381 28.23 -45.00 2.03
N MET A 382 26.96 -44.57 2.01
CA MET A 382 25.83 -45.40 1.63
C MET A 382 25.61 -45.34 0.12
N VAL A 383 25.97 -46.42 -0.60
CA VAL A 383 25.93 -46.47 -2.08
C VAL A 383 24.52 -46.15 -2.63
N ASN A 384 23.48 -46.78 -2.07
CA ASN A 384 22.09 -46.60 -2.51
C ASN A 384 21.33 -45.50 -1.74
N ALA A 385 21.99 -44.81 -0.81
CA ALA A 385 21.39 -43.78 0.03
C ALA A 385 22.37 -42.62 0.31
N SER A 386 23.04 -42.17 -0.75
CA SER A 386 24.10 -41.16 -0.65
C SER A 386 23.53 -39.80 -0.21
N CYS A 387 24.08 -39.30 0.90
CA CYS A 387 23.76 -37.99 1.46
C CYS A 387 25.03 -37.44 2.14
N ARG A 388 25.26 -36.11 2.12
CA ARG A 388 26.45 -35.52 2.78
C ARG A 388 26.46 -35.64 4.30
N GLN A 389 25.32 -35.99 4.90
CA GLN A 389 25.19 -36.21 6.33
C GLN A 389 24.57 -37.58 6.59
N TYR A 390 25.00 -38.23 7.67
CA TYR A 390 24.37 -39.46 8.12
C TYR A 390 23.02 -39.18 8.77
N VAL A 391 22.04 -40.00 8.43
CA VAL A 391 20.66 -39.92 8.93
C VAL A 391 20.26 -41.28 9.49
N TRP A 392 19.72 -41.32 10.71
CA TRP A 392 19.20 -42.54 11.34
C TRP A 392 17.69 -42.45 11.52
N SER A 393 17.02 -43.59 11.54
CA SER A 393 15.64 -43.64 12.05
C SER A 393 15.63 -43.47 13.55
N ARG A 394 14.76 -42.60 14.04
CA ARG A 394 14.48 -42.37 15.46
C ARG A 394 13.64 -43.54 15.98
N SER A 395 14.26 -44.71 16.09
CA SER A 395 13.66 -45.89 16.71
C SER A 395 13.64 -45.74 18.24
N LYS A 396 12.67 -46.37 18.90
CA LYS A 396 12.61 -46.40 20.38
C LYS A 396 13.93 -46.88 20.99
N LYS A 397 14.51 -47.95 20.44
CA LYS A 397 15.81 -48.51 20.87
C LYS A 397 16.95 -47.48 20.80
N LEU A 398 17.01 -46.68 19.73
CA LEU A 398 18.04 -45.64 19.58
C LEU A 398 17.79 -44.47 20.52
N ALA A 399 16.53 -44.03 20.67
CA ALA A 399 16.17 -42.95 21.58
C ALA A 399 16.49 -43.31 23.04
N ASP A 400 16.07 -44.50 23.49
CA ASP A 400 16.34 -45.01 24.83
C ASP A 400 17.85 -45.11 25.09
N TYR A 401 18.62 -45.55 24.08
CA TYR A 401 20.07 -45.61 24.15
C TYR A 401 20.73 -44.24 24.32
N LEU A 402 20.31 -43.25 23.52
CA LEU A 402 20.85 -41.89 23.60
C LEU A 402 20.55 -41.26 24.97
N VAL A 403 19.33 -41.43 25.48
CA VAL A 403 18.93 -40.96 26.82
C VAL A 403 19.71 -41.65 27.93
N TRP A 404 19.82 -42.98 27.87
CA TRP A 404 20.61 -43.74 28.84
C TRP A 404 22.07 -43.27 28.87
N ARG A 405 22.67 -43.05 27.71
CA ARG A 405 24.08 -42.63 27.60
C ARG A 405 24.31 -41.19 28.05
N THR A 406 23.37 -40.29 27.81
CA THR A 406 23.41 -38.93 28.38
C THR A 406 23.32 -38.93 29.90
N ALA A 407 22.58 -39.88 30.49
CA ALA A 407 22.39 -39.97 31.93
C ALA A 407 23.58 -40.62 32.67
N HIS A 408 24.36 -41.49 32.01
CA HIS A 408 25.41 -42.28 32.66
C HIS A 408 26.86 -41.84 32.33
N GLY A 409 27.05 -40.82 31.49
CA GLY A 409 28.38 -40.25 31.22
C GLY A 409 29.38 -41.23 30.58
N SER A 410 30.59 -40.76 30.27
CA SER A 410 31.61 -41.48 29.50
C SER A 410 32.34 -42.63 30.25
N ASP A 411 31.77 -43.18 31.32
CA ASP A 411 32.44 -44.20 32.16
C ASP A 411 32.10 -45.67 31.81
N ALA A 412 31.30 -45.90 30.77
CA ALA A 412 30.90 -47.25 30.39
C ALA A 412 31.76 -47.86 29.27
N HIS A 413 33.10 -47.91 29.44
CA HIS A 413 33.95 -48.71 28.54
C HIS A 413 34.03 -50.19 28.94
N ASP A 414 33.53 -50.60 30.11
CA ASP A 414 33.71 -51.99 30.62
C ASP A 414 32.44 -52.81 30.92
N ALA A 415 31.22 -52.38 30.57
CA ALA A 415 30.00 -53.06 31.02
C ALA A 415 29.24 -53.93 29.99
N HIS A 416 29.87 -54.37 28.89
CA HIS A 416 29.21 -55.25 27.89
C HIS A 416 29.84 -56.64 27.71
N ALA A 417 30.52 -57.16 28.73
CA ALA A 417 30.91 -58.57 28.82
C ALA A 417 29.89 -59.43 29.60
N SER A 418 28.70 -58.93 29.90
CA SER A 418 27.66 -59.70 30.59
C SER A 418 26.31 -59.34 30.01
N VAL A 419 25.48 -60.35 29.79
CA VAL A 419 24.13 -60.29 29.18
C VAL A 419 24.12 -60.38 27.63
N GLN A 420 24.51 -61.56 27.12
CA GLN A 420 23.70 -62.46 26.28
C GLN A 420 24.60 -63.60 25.77
N ALA A 421 24.89 -64.62 26.59
CA ALA A 421 24.14 -65.88 26.68
C ALA A 421 22.63 -65.84 26.42
#